data_AF-A0A7V6ZPE8-F1
#
_entry.id   AF-A0A7V6ZPE8-F1
#
_cell.length_a   1.000
_cell.length_b   1.000
_cell.length_c   1.000
_cell.angle_alpha   90.00
_cell.angle_beta   90.00
_cell.angle_gamma   90.00
#
_symmetry.space_group_name_H-M   'P 1'
#
loop_
_entity.id
_entity.type
_entity.pdbx_description
1 polymer ?
#
loop_
_entity_poly.entity_id
_entity_poly.type
_entity_poly.pdbx_seq_one_letter_code
_entity_poly.pdbx_strand_id
1 'polypeptide(L)' 'MKRMNIITGHYGSGKSEFSINFALHKRAGYLVDLDIVNPYFRTRELEETCEKNGIRLISSGLSRRWNGSSGK' A
#
# COMPACT_ATOMS: atom_id res chain seq x y z
N MET A 1 -10.57 -6.69 -17.57
CA MET A 1 -9.45 -7.40 -16.91
C MET A 1 -8.98 -6.60 -15.69
N LYS A 2 -8.59 -7.26 -14.59
CA LYS A 2 -7.94 -6.57 -13.46
C LYS A 2 -6.45 -6.40 -13.76
N ARG A 3 -5.90 -5.21 -13.52
CA ARG A 3 -4.50 -4.87 -13.78
C ARG A 3 -3.66 -5.04 -12.51
N MET A 4 -2.54 -5.74 -12.61
CA MET A 4 -1.57 -5.92 -11.54
C MET A 4 -0.22 -5.37 -11.98
N ASN A 5 0.41 -4.53 -11.16
CA ASN A 5 1.74 -3.98 -11.43
C ASN A 5 2.67 -4.44 -10.30
N ILE A 6 3.84 -4.97 -10.65
CA ILE A 6 4.85 -5.45 -9.70
C ILE A 6 6.05 -4.49 -9.80
N ILE A 7 6.43 -3.90 -8.67
CA ILE A 7 7.56 -2.99 -8.59
C ILE A 7 8.73 -3.73 -7.93
N THR A 8 9.89 -3.74 -8.59
CA THR A 8 11.11 -4.43 -8.13
C THR A 8 12.33 -3.57 -8.43
N GLY A 9 13.48 -3.90 -7.82
CA GLY A 9 14.70 -3.09 -7.90
C GLY A 9 15.60 -3.21 -6.66
N HIS A 10 16.80 -2.65 -6.76
CA HIS A 10 17.83 -2.74 -5.72
C HIS A 10 17.45 -2.04 -4.41
N TYR A 11 18.09 -2.41 -3.30
CA TYR A 11 17.95 -1.71 -2.01
C TYR A 11 18.27 -0.22 -2.19
N GLY A 12 17.49 0.66 -1.56
CA GLY A 12 17.67 2.11 -1.68
C GLY A 12 17.19 2.75 -3.00
N SER A 13 16.65 1.99 -3.95
CA SER A 13 16.23 2.53 -5.27
C SER A 13 14.88 3.27 -5.27
N GLY A 14 14.29 3.57 -4.11
CA GLY A 14 13.02 4.30 -4.00
C GLY A 14 11.74 3.50 -4.33
N LYS A 15 11.77 2.16 -4.34
CA LYS A 15 10.63 1.32 -4.75
C LYS A 15 9.33 1.59 -3.98
N SER A 16 9.42 1.73 -2.66
CA SER A 16 8.24 1.93 -1.81
C SER A 16 7.57 3.27 -2.11
N GLU A 17 8.36 4.35 -2.16
CA GLU A 17 7.88 5.70 -2.52
C GLU A 17 7.27 5.72 -3.92
N PHE A 18 7.93 5.08 -4.90
CA PHE A 18 7.38 4.96 -6.23
C PHE A 18 6.04 4.20 -6.23
N SER A 19 5.96 3.07 -5.53
CA SER A 19 4.76 2.23 -5.48
C SER A 19 3.55 2.97 -4.92
N ILE A 20 3.77 3.81 -3.90
CA ILE A 20 2.72 4.62 -3.29
C ILE A 20 2.25 5.71 -4.23
N ASN A 21 3.18 6.52 -4.75
CA ASN A 21 2.84 7.60 -5.67
C ASN A 21 2.17 7.06 -6.93
N PHE A 22 2.64 5.92 -7.43
CA PHE A 22 2.04 5.23 -8.55
C PHE A 22 0.61 4.74 -8.23
N ALA A 23 0.40 4.14 -7.06
CA ALA A 23 -0.92 3.69 -6.62
C ALA A 23 -1.91 4.85 -6.49
N LEU A 24 -1.48 5.98 -5.89
CA LEU A 24 -2.27 7.21 -5.78
C LEU A 24 -2.61 7.78 -7.16
N HIS A 25 -1.60 7.94 -8.02
CA HIS A 25 -1.78 8.48 -9.36
C HIS A 25 -2.68 7.60 -10.24
N LYS A 26 -2.59 6.26 -10.11
CA LYS A 26 -3.45 5.32 -10.84
C LYS A 26 -4.78 5.04 -10.15
N ARG A 27 -5.03 5.62 -8.97
CA ARG A 27 -6.21 5.32 -8.13
C ARG A 27 -6.41 3.81 -7.99
N ALA A 28 -5.33 3.12 -7.63
CA ALA A 28 -5.34 1.66 -7.50
C ALA A 28 -6.28 1.25 -6.37
N GLY A 29 -7.06 0.18 -6.54
CA GLY A 29 -7.91 -0.32 -5.45
C GLY A 29 -7.12 -0.95 -4.30
N TYR A 30 -5.89 -1.40 -4.57
CA TYR A 30 -5.05 -2.12 -3.62
C TYR A 30 -3.59 -1.72 -3.77
N LEU A 31 -2.90 -1.59 -2.64
CA LEU A 31 -1.45 -1.49 -2.53
C LEU A 31 -0.98 -2.60 -1.60
N VAL A 32 -0.05 -3.43 -2.05
CA VAL A 32 0.47 -4.56 -1.28
C VAL A 32 1.95 -4.35 -1.03
N ASP A 33 2.32 -4.23 0.23
CA ASP A 33 3.71 -4.14 0.67
C ASP A 33 4.20 -5.53 1.10
N LEU A 34 5.15 -6.06 0.33
CA LEU A 34 5.78 -7.36 0.55
C LEU A 34 7.19 -7.23 1.15
N ASP A 35 7.67 -6.02 1.43
CA ASP A 35 9.01 -5.80 1.95
C ASP A 35 9.07 -6.12 3.45
N ILE A 36 9.77 -7.19 3.81
CA ILE A 36 9.96 -7.65 5.19
C ILE A 36 11.09 -6.92 5.92
N VAL A 37 11.99 -6.26 5.17
CA VAL A 37 13.19 -5.62 5.74
C VAL A 37 12.86 -4.22 6.27
N ASN A 38 11.82 -3.58 5.74
CA ASN A 38 11.62 -2.15 5.86
C ASN A 38 11.08 -1.72 7.25
N PRO A 39 11.91 -1.19 8.16
CA PRO A 39 11.47 -0.66 9.45
C PRO A 39 11.02 0.82 9.35
N TYR A 40 11.23 1.46 8.19
CA TYR A 40 11.11 2.90 7.99
C TYR A 40 9.77 3.31 7.39
N PHE A 41 9.08 2.42 6.68
CA PHE A 41 7.71 2.65 6.27
C PHE A 41 6.78 2.37 7.45
N ARG A 42 6.59 3.40 8.28
CA ARG A 42 5.49 3.46 9.24
C ARG A 42 4.19 3.47 8.44
N THR A 43 3.72 2.28 8.10
CA THR A 43 2.50 2.01 7.33
C THR A 43 1.29 2.76 7.90
N ARG A 44 1.28 3.09 9.19
CA ARG A 44 0.24 3.91 9.85
C ARG A 44 0.04 5.29 9.21
N GLU A 45 1.09 5.97 8.76
CA GLU A 45 0.97 7.29 8.14
C GLU A 45 0.39 7.21 6.72
N LEU A 46 0.63 6.07 6.06
CA LEU A 46 0.16 5.81 4.71
C LEU A 46 -1.21 5.17 4.67
N GLU A 47 -1.59 4.42 5.69
CA GLU A 47 -2.89 3.75 5.78
C GLU A 47 -4.02 4.78 5.70
N GLU A 48 -3.98 5.85 6.49
CA GLU A 48 -4.98 6.93 6.40
C GLU A 48 -4.99 7.62 5.03
N THR A 49 -3.81 7.86 4.45
CA THR A 49 -3.70 8.53 3.14
C THR A 49 -4.26 7.64 2.03
N CYS A 50 -3.93 6.35 2.05
CA CYS A 50 -4.44 5.35 1.13
C CYS A 50 -5.96 5.20 1.29
N GLU A 51 -6.48 5.07 2.51
CA GLU A 51 -7.92 4.97 2.78
C GLU A 51 -8.70 6.19 2.29
N LYS A 52 -8.22 7.41 2.58
CA LYS A 52 -8.81 8.66 2.07
C LYS A 52 -8.87 8.72 0.54
N ASN A 53 -7.99 7.99 -0.15
CA ASN A 53 -7.96 7.89 -1.61
C ASN A 53 -8.62 6.61 -2.16
N GLY A 54 -9.31 5.84 -1.31
CA GLY A 54 -10.00 4.60 -1.72
C GLY A 54 -9.07 3.43 -2.02
N ILE A 55 -7.84 3.47 -1.52
CA ILE A 55 -6.81 2.43 -1.73
C ILE A 55 -6.72 1.58 -0.47
N ARG A 56 -6.91 0.27 -0.62
CA ARG A 56 -6.69 -0.68 0.47
C ARG A 56 -5.22 -1.07 0.57
N LEU A 57 -4.58 -0.73 1.68
CA LEU A 57 -3.21 -1.13 1.99
C LEU A 57 -3.20 -2.53 2.63
N ILE A 58 -2.32 -3.41 2.15
CA ILE A 58 -2.05 -4.73 2.73
C ILE A 58 -0.55 -4.77 3.01
N SER A 59 -0.15 -4.99 4.26
CA SER A 59 1.27 -5.04 4.64
C SER A 59 1.54 -6.17 5.62
N SER A 60 2.81 -6.56 5.75
CA SER A 60 3.29 -7.62 6.64
C SER A 60 3.27 -7.25 8.13
N GLY A 61 3.17 -5.95 8.45
CA GLY A 61 3.05 -5.43 9.81
C GLY A 61 1.65 -5.66 10.38
N LEU A 62 1.57 -6.06 11.65
CA LEU A 62 0.34 -6.34 12.39
C LEU A 62 -0.54 -5.07 12.57
N SER A 63 -1.17 -4.55 11.50
CA SER A 63 -2.31 -3.64 11.57
C SER A 63 -3.58 -4.45 11.38
N ARG A 64 -4.05 -5.03 12.49
CA ARG A 64 -5.35 -5.69 12.54
C ARG A 64 -6.38 -4.65 13.00
N ARG A 65 -6.90 -3.86 12.06
CA ARG A 65 -8.15 -3.12 12.29
C ARG A 65 -9.05 -3.18 11.07
N TRP A 66 -9.51 -4.40 10.78
CA TRP A 66 -10.67 -4.61 9.92
C TRP A 66 -11.94 -4.25 10.71
N ASN A 67 -12.36 -3.00 10.60
CA ASN A 67 -13.74 -2.62 10.91
C ASN A 67 -14.53 -2.86 9.63
N GLY A 68 -15.06 -4.07 9.48
CA GLY A 68 -15.95 -4.39 8.38
C GLY A 68 -17.11 -3.39 8.37
N SER A 69 -17.08 -2.43 7.47
CA SER A 69 -18.28 -1.68 7.12
C SER A 69 -19.05 -2.50 6.09
N SER A 70 -20.02 -3.24 6.62
CA SER A 70 -21.28 -3.52 5.97
C SER A 70 -21.76 -2.33 5.13
N GLY A 71 -22.13 -2.56 3.88
CA GLY A 71 -22.81 -1.57 3.07
C GLY A 71 -22.95 -2.05 1.63
N LYS A 72 -24.19 -2.36 1.27
CA LYS A 72 -24.64 -2.52 -0.12
C LYS A 72 -24.37 -1.26 -0.93
#